data_AF-A0A349Q078-F1
#
_entry.id   AF-A0A349Q078-F1
#
_cell.length_a   1.000
_cell.length_b   1.000
_cell.length_c   1.000
_cell.angle_alpha   90.00
_cell.angle_beta   90.00
_cell.angle_gamma   90.00
#
_symmetry.space_group_name_H-M   'P 1'
#
loop_
_entity.id
_entity.type
_entity.pdbx_description
1 polymer ?
#
loop_
_entity_poly.entity_id
_entity_poly.type
_entity_poly.pdbx_seq_one_letter_code
_entity_poly.pdbx_strand_id
1 'polypeptide(L)'
;MFLDSVYKTNRFSLNRLIVGFVSTFFITLFVVFLLRIFEDVIIEKQSFQDYIQNEKISNFVIPIILFLIVSLAIHSFYFYKALQENKVNEQKIIAGTANAKFESLKNQIDPHFLFNSLNVLSSLIEENPDNAQRFTTSLSKIYRYVLEQKDKELVSIEEELAFAKTYMNLLKMRFENSLFYELPTQEDWIASATADRSSFAMTEAKVVPLSLQLLLENTVKHNVVSEQKPLHIRIYIEGDYLAIQNDYQKKEVLQERQGVGLQNIINRYGIITNRKVLIEQNEQTFTVKIPILTKQISIMETATYNDNTAYFRAKKRVEELKGFYGNLISYCCVIPVLIFINLTYMPEFQWFWFSAAGWGFGLTMHALKVFGYSSNWEERKIQEILRKEDNKHTWK
;
A
#
# COMPACT_ATOMS: atom_id res chain seq x y z
N MET A 1 29.65 0.15 2.71
CA MET A 1 29.68 -1.19 2.06
C MET A 1 29.70 -2.33 3.07
N PHE A 2 30.71 -2.46 3.95
CA PHE A 2 30.73 -3.54 4.96
C PHE A 2 29.60 -3.41 6.01
N LEU A 3 29.39 -2.21 6.56
CA LEU A 3 28.28 -1.98 7.50
C LEU A 3 26.88 -2.12 6.85
N ASP A 4 26.78 -2.03 5.52
CA ASP A 4 25.51 -2.23 4.80
C ASP A 4 25.14 -3.72 4.65
N SER A 5 26.13 -4.63 4.67
CA SER A 5 25.88 -6.07 4.67
C SER A 5 25.49 -6.59 6.05
N VAL A 6 26.00 -5.96 7.12
CA VAL A 6 25.72 -6.31 8.53
C VAL A 6 24.39 -5.74 9.01
N TYR A 7 24.05 -4.49 8.67
CA TYR A 7 22.81 -3.84 9.11
C TYR A 7 21.71 -3.82 8.02
N LYS A 8 21.41 -4.98 7.42
CA LYS A 8 20.46 -5.08 6.29
C LYS A 8 19.05 -4.54 6.59
N THR A 9 18.49 -4.84 7.75
CA THR A 9 17.12 -4.45 8.15
C THR A 9 17.06 -3.14 8.92
N ASN A 10 18.19 -2.65 9.45
CA ASN A 10 18.24 -1.49 10.33
C ASN A 10 19.39 -0.54 9.94
N ARG A 11 19.45 -0.23 8.64
CA ARG A 11 20.48 0.62 8.02
C ARG A 11 20.61 2.00 8.67
N PHE A 12 19.62 2.50 9.40
CA PHE A 12 19.70 3.82 10.04
C PHE A 12 19.62 3.75 11.57
N SER A 13 19.90 2.59 12.17
CA SER A 13 19.96 2.46 13.63
C SER A 13 21.06 3.34 14.22
N LEU A 14 20.80 3.94 15.38
CA LEU A 14 21.75 4.77 16.13
C LEU A 14 23.10 4.03 16.33
N ASN A 15 23.03 2.72 16.60
CA ASN A 15 24.18 1.85 16.77
C ASN A 15 25.07 1.79 15.52
N ARG A 16 24.47 1.70 14.32
CA ARG A 16 25.24 1.70 13.06
C ARG A 16 25.93 3.04 12.84
N LEU A 17 25.24 4.16 13.13
CA LEU A 17 25.80 5.50 12.96
C LEU A 17 27.00 5.72 13.90
N ILE A 18 26.88 5.30 15.16
CA ILE A 18 27.97 5.38 16.15
C ILE A 18 29.16 4.52 15.71
N VAL A 19 28.92 3.25 15.35
CA VAL A 19 30.00 2.35 14.90
C VAL A 19 30.67 2.88 13.62
N GLY A 20 29.89 3.40 12.67
CA GLY A 20 30.41 4.00 11.44
C GLY A 20 31.26 5.24 11.71
N PHE A 21 30.81 6.14 12.58
CA PHE A 21 31.53 7.35 12.94
C PHE A 21 32.86 7.03 13.64
N VAL A 22 32.82 6.16 14.66
CA VAL A 22 34.00 5.74 15.42
C VAL A 22 35.01 5.03 14.51
N SER A 23 34.55 4.11 13.65
CA SER A 23 35.43 3.41 12.71
C SER A 23 36.10 4.37 11.73
N THR A 24 35.34 5.34 11.20
CA THR A 24 35.85 6.35 10.27
C THR A 24 36.90 7.24 10.96
N PHE A 25 36.67 7.63 12.20
CA PHE A 25 37.61 8.42 12.99
C PHE A 25 38.96 7.72 13.15
N PHE A 26 38.97 6.44 13.56
CA PHE A 26 40.23 5.70 13.72
C PHE A 26 40.96 5.43 12.40
N ILE A 27 40.22 5.11 11.33
CA ILE A 27 40.80 4.96 9.99
C ILE A 27 41.43 6.28 9.53
N THR A 28 40.77 7.41 9.78
CA THR A 28 41.29 8.74 9.45
C THR A 28 42.61 9.01 10.17
N LEU A 29 42.63 8.78 11.49
CA LEU A 29 43.82 9.01 12.30
C LEU A 29 45.00 8.19 11.79
N PHE A 30 44.75 6.93 11.44
CA PHE A 30 45.76 6.02 10.89
C PHE A 30 46.27 6.47 9.51
N VAL A 31 45.38 6.87 8.61
CA VAL A 31 45.75 7.35 7.26
C VAL A 31 46.55 8.64 7.34
N VAL A 32 46.13 9.62 8.15
CA VAL A 32 46.86 10.88 8.35
C VAL A 32 48.26 10.62 8.93
N PHE A 33 48.38 9.69 9.88
CA PHE A 33 49.67 9.28 10.44
C PHE A 33 50.62 8.71 9.39
N LEU A 34 50.13 7.81 8.52
CA LEU A 34 50.94 7.25 7.43
C LEU A 34 51.36 8.30 6.39
N LEU A 35 50.45 9.22 6.05
CA LEU A 35 50.74 10.31 5.10
C LEU A 35 51.82 11.26 5.63
N ARG A 36 51.80 11.56 6.92
CA ARG A 36 52.84 12.38 7.58
C ARG A 36 54.21 11.73 7.54
N ILE A 37 54.28 10.44 7.92
CA ILE A 37 55.54 9.68 7.81
C ILE A 37 56.05 9.71 6.38
N PHE A 38 55.16 9.53 5.39
CA PHE A 38 55.53 9.56 3.99
C PHE A 38 56.06 10.94 3.56
N GLU A 39 55.39 12.02 3.92
CA GLU A 39 55.80 13.39 3.62
C GLU A 39 57.17 13.72 4.23
N ASP A 40 57.34 13.56 5.54
CA ASP A 40 58.55 14.00 6.23
C ASP A 40 59.76 13.09 5.96
N VAL A 41 59.57 11.77 5.90
CA VAL A 41 60.67 10.81 5.75
C VAL A 41 61.04 10.57 4.27
N ILE A 42 60.06 10.52 3.37
CA ILE A 42 60.32 10.19 1.95
C ILE A 42 60.47 11.46 1.11
N ILE A 43 59.58 12.45 1.26
CA ILE A 43 59.59 13.66 0.42
C ILE A 43 60.63 14.66 0.93
N GLU A 44 60.56 15.03 2.21
CA GLU A 44 61.47 15.97 2.86
C GLU A 44 62.82 15.34 3.24
N LYS A 45 62.96 14.02 3.05
CA LYS A 45 64.18 13.23 3.29
C LYS A 45 64.73 13.34 4.72
N GLN A 46 63.86 13.57 5.71
CA GLN A 46 64.27 13.56 7.11
C GLN A 46 64.53 12.12 7.59
N SER A 47 65.41 11.94 8.56
CA SER A 47 65.57 10.63 9.18
C SER A 47 64.32 10.29 10.00
N PHE A 48 63.96 9.01 10.07
CA PHE A 48 62.82 8.57 10.89
C PHE A 48 62.98 8.94 12.38
N GLN A 49 64.23 9.00 12.86
CA GLN A 49 64.54 9.37 14.23
C GLN A 49 64.29 10.86 14.47
N ASP A 50 64.62 11.72 13.50
CA ASP A 50 64.34 13.16 13.58
C ASP A 50 62.83 13.46 13.48
N TYR A 51 62.10 12.68 12.66
CA TYR A 51 60.64 12.75 12.57
C TYR A 51 59.98 12.53 13.94
N ILE A 52 60.29 11.40 14.61
CA ILE A 52 59.69 11.09 15.92
C ILE A 52 60.01 12.14 16.98
N GLN A 53 61.22 12.70 16.97
CA GLN A 53 61.63 13.69 17.97
C GLN A 53 60.96 15.06 17.78
N ASN A 54 60.67 15.44 16.53
CA ASN A 54 60.11 16.75 16.20
C ASN A 54 58.60 16.74 16.01
N GLU A 55 57.97 15.56 15.98
CA GLU A 55 56.53 15.44 15.80
C GLU A 55 55.73 15.96 17.00
N LYS A 56 54.69 16.73 16.70
CA LYS A 56 53.83 17.38 17.71
C LYS A 56 52.36 17.09 17.42
N ILE A 57 51.55 16.99 18.47
CA ILE A 57 50.09 16.76 18.31
C ILE A 57 49.43 17.85 17.44
N SER A 58 49.93 19.10 17.48
CA SER A 58 49.44 20.21 16.66
C SER A 58 49.47 19.94 15.15
N ASN A 59 50.41 19.11 14.72
CA ASN A 59 50.63 18.74 13.32
C ASN A 59 49.47 17.90 12.76
N PHE A 60 48.75 17.17 13.61
CA PHE A 60 47.62 16.33 13.22
C PHE A 60 46.29 17.10 13.18
N VAL A 61 46.21 18.27 13.81
CA VAL A 61 44.96 19.01 14.01
C VAL A 61 44.35 19.45 12.67
N ILE A 62 45.13 20.11 11.81
CA ILE A 62 44.63 20.65 10.53
C ILE A 62 44.18 19.53 9.57
N PRO A 63 44.99 18.48 9.30
CA PRO A 63 44.58 17.38 8.41
C PRO A 63 43.37 16.61 8.93
N ILE A 64 43.25 16.38 10.24
CA ILE A 64 42.09 15.72 10.84
C ILE A 64 40.83 16.56 10.64
N ILE A 65 40.91 17.88 10.88
CA ILE A 65 39.76 18.78 10.67
C ILE A 65 39.32 18.77 9.20
N LEU A 66 40.27 18.89 8.26
CA LEU A 66 39.97 18.84 6.82
C LEU A 66 39.31 17.52 6.42
N PHE A 67 39.84 16.39 6.89
CA PHE A 67 39.27 15.08 6.59
C PHE A 67 37.87 14.91 7.20
N LEU A 68 37.66 15.36 8.44
CA LEU A 68 36.35 15.32 9.08
C LEU A 68 35.31 16.13 8.31
N ILE A 69 35.68 17.31 7.79
CA ILE A 69 34.80 18.13 6.94
C ILE A 69 34.42 17.39 5.66
N VAL A 70 35.40 16.83 4.94
CA VAL A 70 35.16 16.07 3.70
C VAL A 70 34.30 14.83 3.98
N SER A 71 34.62 14.09 5.04
CA SER A 71 33.87 12.91 5.46
C SER A 71 32.42 13.26 5.81
N LEU A 72 32.19 14.34 6.56
CA LEU A 72 30.86 14.83 6.90
C LEU A 72 30.06 15.22 5.65
N ALA A 73 30.69 15.90 4.70
CA ALA A 73 30.06 16.28 3.44
C ALA A 73 29.62 15.04 2.63
N ILE A 74 30.49 14.04 2.51
CA ILE A 74 30.20 12.77 1.83
C ILE A 74 29.05 12.04 2.52
N HIS A 75 29.09 11.88 3.85
CA HIS A 75 28.03 11.20 4.61
C HIS A 75 26.70 11.94 4.51
N SER A 76 26.73 13.27 4.55
CA SER A 76 25.54 14.12 4.41
C SER A 76 24.89 13.95 3.03
N PHE A 77 25.70 13.90 1.97
CA PHE A 77 25.21 13.65 0.62
C PHE A 77 24.57 12.26 0.48
N TYR A 78 25.25 11.21 0.96
CA TYR A 78 24.71 9.85 0.93
C TYR A 78 23.43 9.69 1.76
N PHE A 79 23.38 10.31 2.95
CA PHE A 79 22.20 10.31 3.79
C PHE A 79 21.03 11.01 3.12
N TYR A 80 21.26 12.19 2.51
CA TYR A 80 20.24 12.91 1.77
C TYR A 80 19.69 12.10 0.59
N LYS A 81 20.58 11.48 -0.20
CA LYS A 81 20.19 10.61 -1.32
C LYS A 81 19.31 9.45 -0.83
N ALA A 82 19.70 8.79 0.25
CA ALA A 82 18.94 7.67 0.81
C ALA A 82 17.55 8.10 1.34
N LEU A 83 17.45 9.28 1.96
CA LEU A 83 16.16 9.85 2.35
C LEU A 83 15.25 10.12 1.14
N GLN A 84 15.81 10.60 0.04
CA GLN A 84 15.05 10.89 -1.17
C GLN A 84 14.55 9.60 -1.85
N GLU A 85 15.38 8.55 -1.92
CA GLU A 85 14.97 7.24 -2.43
C GLU A 85 13.84 6.63 -1.60
N ASN A 86 13.91 6.74 -0.26
CA ASN A 86 12.83 6.27 0.62
C ASN A 86 11.51 7.01 0.37
N LYS A 87 11.54 8.34 0.24
CA LYS A 87 10.34 9.14 -0.08
C LYS A 87 9.72 8.75 -1.43
N VAL A 88 10.54 8.52 -2.45
CA VAL A 88 10.06 8.10 -3.78
C VAL A 88 9.44 6.70 -3.71
N ASN A 89 10.05 5.77 -2.98
CA ASN A 89 9.50 4.42 -2.81
C ASN A 89 8.17 4.45 -2.04
N GLU A 90 8.07 5.25 -0.99
CA GLU A 90 6.82 5.46 -0.24
C GLU A 90 5.73 6.04 -1.15
N GLN A 91 6.04 7.06 -1.95
CA GLN A 91 5.09 7.62 -2.92
C GLN A 91 4.66 6.61 -3.99
N LYS A 92 5.57 5.77 -4.48
CA LYS A 92 5.26 4.69 -5.43
C LYS A 92 4.31 3.66 -4.82
N ILE A 93 4.51 3.29 -3.55
CA ILE A 93 3.61 2.37 -2.84
C ILE A 93 2.22 3.00 -2.72
N ILE A 94 2.13 4.26 -2.26
CA ILE A 94 0.85 4.98 -2.12
C ILE A 94 0.14 5.08 -3.47
N ALA A 95 0.84 5.49 -4.52
CA ALA A 95 0.31 5.60 -5.86
C ALA A 95 -0.14 4.23 -6.42
N GLY A 96 0.63 3.17 -6.16
CA GLY A 96 0.28 1.80 -6.52
C GLY A 96 -1.00 1.34 -5.84
N THR A 97 -1.15 1.57 -4.54
CA THR A 97 -2.37 1.25 -3.78
C THR A 97 -3.57 2.07 -4.26
N ALA A 98 -3.39 3.37 -4.51
CA ALA A 98 -4.45 4.23 -5.04
C ALA A 98 -4.88 3.80 -6.45
N ASN A 99 -3.93 3.46 -7.31
CA ASN A 99 -4.21 2.96 -8.66
C ASN A 99 -4.88 1.59 -8.63
N ALA A 100 -4.48 0.69 -7.73
CA ALA A 100 -5.15 -0.59 -7.53
C ALA A 100 -6.59 -0.40 -7.04
N LYS A 101 -6.84 0.54 -6.12
CA LYS A 101 -8.18 0.93 -5.68
C LYS A 101 -9.00 1.51 -6.83
N PHE A 102 -8.40 2.36 -7.65
CA PHE A 102 -9.04 2.97 -8.82
C PHE A 102 -9.41 1.95 -9.90
N GLU A 103 -8.47 1.09 -10.29
CA GLU A 103 -8.72 0.04 -11.29
C GLU A 103 -9.76 -1.00 -10.80
N SER A 104 -9.76 -1.29 -9.50
CA SER A 104 -10.82 -2.11 -8.89
C SER A 104 -12.20 -1.44 -8.98
N LEU A 105 -12.28 -0.10 -8.88
CA LEU A 105 -13.53 0.64 -8.93
C LEU A 105 -14.03 0.85 -10.38
N LYS A 106 -13.10 0.94 -11.34
CA LYS A 106 -13.38 1.26 -12.75
C LYS A 106 -14.05 0.12 -13.53
N ASN A 107 -13.84 -1.14 -13.13
CA ASN A 107 -14.26 -2.33 -13.88
C ASN A 107 -15.66 -2.87 -13.54
N GLN A 108 -16.61 -2.03 -13.12
CA GLN A 108 -17.90 -2.52 -12.62
C GLN A 108 -18.94 -2.80 -13.72
N ILE A 109 -18.76 -2.24 -14.92
CA ILE A 109 -19.63 -2.53 -16.07
C ILE A 109 -18.75 -2.98 -17.23
N ASP A 110 -18.76 -4.29 -17.53
CA ASP A 110 -18.12 -4.81 -18.73
C ASP A 110 -18.96 -4.45 -19.97
N PRO A 111 -18.48 -3.55 -20.86
CA PRO A 111 -19.20 -3.22 -22.09
C PRO A 111 -19.39 -4.44 -22.97
N HIS A 112 -18.45 -5.40 -22.95
CA HIS A 112 -18.52 -6.60 -23.75
C HIS A 112 -19.63 -7.54 -23.29
N PHE A 113 -19.82 -7.72 -21.97
CA PHE A 113 -20.98 -8.40 -21.42
C PHE A 113 -22.30 -7.75 -21.86
N LEU A 114 -22.38 -6.41 -21.87
CA LEU A 114 -23.57 -5.70 -22.33
C LEU A 114 -23.88 -6.02 -23.80
N PHE A 115 -22.91 -5.84 -24.70
CA PHE A 115 -23.10 -6.08 -26.13
C PHE A 115 -23.48 -7.54 -26.42
N ASN A 116 -22.82 -8.49 -25.77
CA ASN A 116 -23.17 -9.91 -25.93
C ASN A 116 -24.58 -10.23 -25.42
N SER A 117 -24.99 -9.62 -24.30
CA SER A 117 -26.34 -9.80 -23.77
C SER A 117 -27.40 -9.23 -24.72
N LEU A 118 -27.11 -8.10 -25.38
CA LEU A 118 -28.00 -7.52 -26.38
C LEU A 118 -28.12 -8.41 -27.63
N ASN A 119 -27.03 -9.05 -28.07
CA ASN A 119 -27.06 -9.99 -29.20
C ASN A 119 -27.92 -11.22 -28.90
N VAL A 120 -27.78 -11.82 -27.71
CA VAL A 120 -28.63 -12.93 -27.27
C VAL A 120 -30.09 -12.50 -27.14
N LEU A 121 -30.34 -11.30 -26.63
CA LEU A 121 -31.70 -10.76 -26.57
C LEU A 121 -32.30 -10.62 -27.97
N SER A 122 -31.53 -10.14 -28.96
CA SER A 122 -32.00 -10.00 -30.33
C SER A 122 -32.41 -11.35 -30.95
N SER A 123 -31.65 -12.42 -30.71
CA SER A 123 -32.03 -13.75 -31.20
C SER A 123 -33.26 -14.32 -30.48
N LEU A 124 -33.35 -14.10 -29.16
CA LEU A 124 -34.50 -14.55 -28.37
C LEU A 124 -35.80 -13.84 -28.76
N ILE A 125 -35.75 -12.58 -29.21
CA ILE A 125 -36.96 -11.85 -29.65
C ILE A 125 -37.63 -12.57 -30.84
N GLU A 126 -36.84 -13.13 -31.74
CA GLU A 126 -37.36 -13.85 -32.92
C GLU A 126 -37.75 -15.30 -32.58
N GLU A 127 -36.97 -15.98 -31.75
CA GLU A 127 -37.15 -17.41 -31.47
C GLU A 127 -38.16 -17.70 -30.35
N ASN A 128 -38.10 -16.94 -29.25
CA ASN A 128 -38.95 -17.14 -28.08
C ASN A 128 -39.18 -15.81 -27.32
N PRO A 129 -40.22 -15.05 -27.70
CA PRO A 129 -40.52 -13.73 -27.11
C PRO A 129 -40.69 -13.74 -25.59
N ASP A 130 -41.25 -14.82 -25.03
CA ASP A 130 -41.42 -14.96 -23.57
C ASP A 130 -40.07 -15.05 -22.86
N ASN A 131 -39.13 -15.83 -23.41
CA ASN A 131 -37.77 -15.89 -22.90
C ASN A 131 -37.03 -14.56 -23.11
N ALA A 132 -37.26 -13.83 -24.21
CA ALA A 132 -36.71 -12.50 -24.42
C ALA A 132 -37.15 -11.50 -23.33
N GLN A 133 -38.43 -11.55 -22.92
CA GLN A 133 -38.94 -10.72 -21.83
C GLN A 133 -38.31 -11.08 -20.48
N ARG A 134 -38.16 -12.39 -20.19
CA ARG A 134 -37.49 -12.88 -18.97
C ARG A 134 -36.00 -12.53 -18.97
N PHE A 135 -35.35 -12.60 -20.12
CA PHE A 135 -33.95 -12.21 -20.32
C PHE A 135 -33.77 -10.72 -20.05
N THR A 136 -34.59 -9.86 -20.66
CA THR A 136 -34.57 -8.40 -20.44
C THR A 136 -34.77 -8.04 -18.97
N THR A 137 -35.72 -8.69 -18.30
CA THR A 137 -36.00 -8.48 -16.87
C THR A 137 -34.79 -8.89 -16.01
N SER A 138 -34.16 -10.02 -16.32
CA SER A 138 -32.97 -10.51 -15.61
C SER A 138 -31.78 -9.58 -15.82
N LEU A 139 -31.57 -9.12 -17.06
CA LEU A 139 -30.53 -8.15 -17.41
C LEU A 139 -30.72 -6.84 -16.64
N SER A 140 -31.94 -6.30 -16.60
CA SER A 140 -32.26 -5.09 -15.82
C SER A 140 -31.99 -5.26 -14.32
N LYS A 141 -32.35 -6.41 -13.73
CA LYS A 141 -32.03 -6.74 -12.33
C LYS A 141 -30.53 -6.78 -12.08
N ILE A 142 -29.75 -7.36 -12.99
CA ILE A 142 -28.30 -7.43 -12.88
C ILE A 142 -27.69 -6.03 -12.89
N TYR A 143 -28.05 -5.18 -13.85
CA TYR A 143 -27.53 -3.81 -13.94
C TYR A 143 -27.90 -2.96 -12.73
N ARG A 144 -29.14 -3.06 -12.27
CA ARG A 144 -29.58 -2.37 -11.05
C ARG A 144 -28.74 -2.77 -9.85
N TYR A 145 -28.51 -4.08 -9.65
CA TYR A 145 -27.65 -4.55 -8.55
C TYR A 145 -26.23 -3.97 -8.66
N VAL A 146 -25.59 -4.06 -9.83
CA VAL A 146 -24.26 -3.48 -10.07
C VAL A 146 -24.22 -1.99 -9.71
N LEU A 147 -25.24 -1.22 -10.11
CA LEU A 147 -25.31 0.21 -9.81
C LEU A 147 -25.60 0.52 -8.34
N GLU A 148 -26.41 -0.29 -7.67
CA GLU A 148 -26.77 -0.12 -6.25
C GLU A 148 -25.65 -0.50 -5.29
N GLN A 149 -24.85 -1.51 -5.64
CA GLN A 149 -23.75 -2.00 -4.79
C GLN A 149 -22.42 -1.29 -5.03
N LYS A 150 -22.33 -0.40 -6.02
CA LYS A 150 -21.06 0.22 -6.45
C LYS A 150 -20.28 0.96 -5.36
N ASP A 151 -21.02 1.53 -4.41
CA ASP A 151 -20.47 2.35 -3.31
C ASP A 151 -20.44 1.58 -1.98
N LYS A 152 -20.81 0.30 -1.97
CA LYS A 152 -20.78 -0.53 -0.76
C LYS A 152 -19.45 -1.28 -0.69
N GLU A 153 -18.84 -1.28 0.50
CA GLU A 153 -17.64 -2.08 0.76
C GLU A 153 -17.97 -3.57 0.90
N LEU A 154 -19.13 -3.87 1.50
CA LEU A 154 -19.61 -5.21 1.81
C LEU A 154 -21.13 -5.32 1.59
N VAL A 155 -21.58 -6.48 1.14
CA VAL A 155 -23.00 -6.87 0.98
C VAL A 155 -23.27 -8.17 1.72
N SER A 156 -24.54 -8.46 2.08
CA SER A 156 -24.84 -9.77 2.66
C SER A 156 -24.59 -10.89 1.66
N ILE A 157 -24.22 -12.07 2.16
CA ILE A 157 -24.11 -13.25 1.30
C ILE A 157 -25.48 -13.56 0.67
N GLU A 158 -26.57 -13.34 1.39
CA GLU A 158 -27.92 -13.51 0.86
C GLU A 158 -28.17 -12.62 -0.38
N GLU A 159 -27.82 -11.32 -0.31
CA GLU A 159 -27.92 -10.39 -1.44
C GLU A 159 -27.05 -10.89 -2.62
N GLU A 160 -25.81 -11.28 -2.35
CA GLU A 160 -24.86 -11.72 -3.37
C GLU A 160 -25.25 -13.07 -4.00
N LEU A 161 -25.82 -14.02 -3.24
CA LEU A 161 -26.34 -15.28 -3.76
C LEU A 161 -27.63 -15.10 -4.56
N ALA A 162 -28.53 -14.22 -4.11
CA ALA A 162 -29.73 -13.88 -4.87
C ALA A 162 -29.37 -13.25 -6.23
N PHE A 163 -28.35 -12.39 -6.23
CA PHE A 163 -27.76 -11.86 -7.44
C PHE A 163 -27.11 -12.95 -8.30
N ALA A 164 -26.29 -13.83 -7.71
CA ALA A 164 -25.66 -14.95 -8.40
C ALA A 164 -26.70 -15.88 -9.06
N LYS A 165 -27.81 -16.18 -8.38
CA LYS A 165 -28.94 -16.93 -8.95
C LYS A 165 -29.51 -16.26 -10.19
N THR A 166 -29.73 -14.95 -10.12
CA THR A 166 -30.25 -14.17 -11.26
C THR A 166 -29.25 -14.19 -12.42
N TYR A 167 -27.96 -14.03 -12.12
CA TYR A 167 -26.88 -14.09 -13.11
C TYR A 167 -26.75 -15.46 -13.76
N MET A 168 -26.78 -16.54 -12.98
CA MET A 168 -26.72 -17.91 -13.49
C MET A 168 -27.94 -18.29 -14.32
N ASN A 169 -29.14 -17.82 -13.97
CA ASN A 169 -30.32 -18.00 -14.82
C ASN A 169 -30.18 -17.29 -16.16
N LEU A 170 -29.55 -16.10 -16.19
CA LEU A 170 -29.25 -15.40 -17.43
C LEU A 170 -28.27 -16.20 -18.29
N LEU A 171 -27.20 -16.74 -17.69
CA LEU A 171 -26.26 -17.62 -18.39
C LEU A 171 -26.93 -18.92 -18.87
N LYS A 172 -27.82 -19.51 -18.07
CA LYS A 172 -28.56 -20.72 -18.46
C LYS A 172 -29.49 -20.48 -19.66
N MET A 173 -30.08 -19.29 -19.80
CA MET A 173 -30.83 -18.94 -21.02
C MET A 173 -29.93 -18.86 -22.26
N ARG A 174 -28.63 -18.58 -22.09
CA ARG A 174 -27.65 -18.52 -23.19
C ARG A 174 -27.04 -19.88 -23.55
N PHE A 175 -26.77 -20.71 -22.55
CA PHE A 175 -26.08 -22.00 -22.71
C PHE A 175 -27.02 -23.21 -22.61
N GLU A 176 -28.31 -22.97 -22.37
CA GLU A 176 -29.38 -23.97 -22.34
C GLU A 176 -29.03 -25.18 -21.46
N ASN A 177 -28.97 -26.37 -22.06
CA ASN A 177 -28.71 -27.64 -21.39
C ASN A 177 -27.21 -27.91 -21.14
N SER A 178 -26.33 -26.94 -21.44
CA SER A 178 -24.88 -27.08 -21.29
C SER A 178 -24.33 -26.53 -19.97
N LEU A 179 -25.16 -25.89 -19.15
CA LEU A 179 -24.75 -25.22 -17.91
C LEU A 179 -25.65 -25.61 -16.73
N PHE A 180 -25.04 -26.20 -15.70
CA PHE A 180 -25.72 -26.60 -14.47
C PHE A 180 -25.09 -25.89 -13.28
N TYR A 181 -25.93 -25.52 -12.31
CA TYR A 181 -25.44 -24.87 -11.12
C TYR A 181 -26.22 -25.26 -9.86
N GLU A 182 -25.51 -25.29 -8.74
CA GLU A 182 -26.03 -25.56 -7.41
C GLU A 182 -25.64 -24.39 -6.48
N LEU A 183 -26.62 -23.90 -5.73
CA LEU A 183 -26.43 -22.87 -4.70
C LEU A 183 -26.60 -23.50 -3.33
N PRO A 184 -25.90 -22.97 -2.29
CA PRO A 184 -26.06 -23.49 -0.94
C PRO A 184 -27.49 -23.23 -0.45
N THR A 185 -28.08 -24.24 0.17
CA THR A 185 -29.38 -24.14 0.83
C THR A 185 -29.22 -23.57 2.24
N GLN A 186 -30.34 -23.16 2.84
CA GLN A 186 -30.34 -22.73 4.24
C GLN A 186 -29.93 -23.87 5.19
N GLU A 187 -30.23 -25.12 4.82
CA GLU A 187 -29.83 -26.31 5.57
C GLU A 187 -28.32 -26.54 5.48
N ASP A 188 -27.70 -26.34 4.30
CA ASP A 188 -26.24 -26.39 4.14
C ASP A 188 -25.52 -25.34 5.01
N TRP A 189 -26.15 -24.18 5.20
CA TRP A 189 -25.65 -23.12 6.07
C TRP A 189 -25.67 -23.51 7.55
N ILE A 190 -26.73 -24.15 8.00
CA ILE A 190 -26.87 -24.63 9.38
C ILE A 190 -25.90 -25.79 9.63
N ALA A 191 -25.75 -26.70 8.67
CA ALA A 191 -24.85 -27.84 8.78
C ALA A 191 -23.36 -27.46 8.77
N SER A 192 -23.00 -26.34 8.11
CA SER A 192 -21.62 -25.83 8.06
C SER A 192 -21.22 -24.97 9.28
N ALA A 193 -22.18 -24.55 10.11
CA ALA A 193 -21.90 -23.84 11.35
C ALA A 193 -21.33 -24.81 12.41
N THR A 194 -20.01 -24.76 12.63
CA THR A 194 -19.32 -25.56 13.66
C THR A 194 -19.86 -25.28 15.07
N ALA A 195 -19.88 -26.30 15.94
CA ALA A 195 -20.41 -26.27 17.32
C ALA A 195 -19.82 -25.19 18.26
N ASP A 196 -18.67 -24.59 17.91
CA ASP A 196 -18.02 -23.49 18.64
C ASP A 196 -18.46 -22.09 18.14
N ARG A 197 -19.31 -22.04 17.11
CA ARG A 197 -19.80 -20.82 16.46
C ARG A 197 -21.31 -20.91 16.19
N SER A 198 -22.09 -20.91 17.26
CA SER A 198 -23.52 -20.58 17.25
C SER A 198 -23.80 -19.08 16.95
N SER A 199 -22.83 -18.33 16.40
CA SER A 199 -22.87 -16.86 16.35
C SER A 199 -22.59 -16.25 14.97
N PHE A 200 -22.68 -17.01 13.88
CA PHE A 200 -22.81 -16.40 12.56
C PHE A 200 -24.19 -16.73 12.01
N ALA A 201 -25.18 -15.91 12.38
CA ALA A 201 -26.40 -15.86 11.61
C ALA A 201 -26.04 -15.48 10.17
N MET A 202 -26.57 -16.19 9.19
CA MET A 202 -26.44 -15.86 7.76
C MET A 202 -26.70 -14.37 7.46
N THR A 203 -27.52 -13.72 8.29
CA THR A 203 -27.84 -12.29 8.28
C THR A 203 -26.63 -11.37 8.50
N GLU A 204 -25.63 -11.81 9.26
CA GLU A 204 -24.41 -11.04 9.57
C GLU A 204 -23.23 -11.37 8.64
N ALA A 205 -23.36 -12.44 7.86
CA ALA A 205 -22.34 -12.86 6.90
C ALA A 205 -22.29 -11.90 5.71
N LYS A 206 -21.10 -11.40 5.42
CA LYS A 206 -20.82 -10.41 4.39
C LYS A 206 -19.74 -10.88 3.43
N VAL A 207 -19.80 -10.39 2.20
CA VAL A 207 -18.79 -10.58 1.16
C VAL A 207 -18.56 -9.28 0.42
N VAL A 208 -17.42 -9.18 -0.28
CA VAL A 208 -17.16 -8.05 -1.17
C VAL A 208 -18.15 -8.10 -2.34
N PRO A 209 -18.86 -7.01 -2.67
CA PRO A 209 -19.91 -7.04 -3.70
C PRO A 209 -19.36 -7.41 -5.08
N LEU A 210 -20.18 -8.08 -5.89
CA LEU A 210 -19.84 -8.53 -7.26
C LEU A 210 -18.70 -9.56 -7.31
N SER A 211 -18.33 -10.17 -6.17
CA SER A 211 -17.34 -11.24 -6.14
C SER A 211 -17.85 -12.49 -6.84
N LEU A 212 -19.11 -12.87 -6.60
CA LEU A 212 -19.68 -14.07 -7.21
C LEU A 212 -19.83 -13.90 -8.72
N GLN A 213 -20.26 -12.73 -9.20
CA GLN A 213 -20.32 -12.47 -10.64
C GLN A 213 -18.95 -12.67 -11.30
N LEU A 214 -17.90 -12.06 -10.75
CA LEU A 214 -16.56 -12.19 -11.33
C LEU A 214 -16.09 -13.66 -11.35
N LEU A 215 -16.39 -14.44 -10.31
CA LEU A 215 -16.03 -15.86 -10.26
C LEU A 215 -16.84 -16.70 -11.26
N LEU A 216 -18.15 -16.49 -11.33
CA LEU A 216 -19.04 -17.20 -12.25
C LEU A 216 -18.76 -16.84 -13.72
N GLU A 217 -18.41 -15.59 -14.00
CA GLU A 217 -17.97 -15.19 -15.33
C GLU A 217 -16.67 -15.90 -15.71
N ASN A 218 -15.71 -15.98 -14.78
CA ASN A 218 -14.46 -16.72 -14.99
C ASN A 218 -14.71 -18.22 -15.25
N THR A 219 -15.66 -18.86 -14.55
CA THR A 219 -15.95 -20.29 -14.78
C THR A 219 -16.43 -20.54 -16.21
N VAL A 220 -17.37 -19.74 -16.72
CA VAL A 220 -17.89 -19.90 -18.09
C VAL A 220 -16.89 -19.46 -19.16
N LYS A 221 -16.11 -18.39 -18.89
CA LYS A 221 -15.13 -17.85 -19.83
C LYS A 221 -13.99 -18.83 -20.11
N HIS A 222 -13.48 -19.49 -19.08
CA HIS A 222 -12.28 -20.32 -19.18
C HIS A 222 -12.55 -21.81 -19.43
N ASN A 223 -13.80 -22.26 -19.32
CA ASN A 223 -14.17 -23.66 -19.54
C ASN A 223 -15.00 -23.85 -20.81
N VAL A 224 -14.87 -25.03 -21.41
CA VAL A 224 -15.77 -25.51 -22.47
C VAL A 224 -17.16 -25.67 -21.88
N VAL A 225 -18.17 -25.19 -22.60
CA VAL A 225 -19.58 -25.26 -22.22
C VAL A 225 -20.33 -25.73 -23.47
N SER A 226 -20.63 -27.03 -23.55
CA SER A 226 -21.39 -27.61 -24.66
C SER A 226 -22.24 -28.79 -24.18
N GLU A 227 -23.19 -29.25 -25.00
CA GLU A 227 -24.05 -30.38 -24.63
C GLU A 227 -23.26 -31.69 -24.47
N GLN A 228 -22.18 -31.87 -25.24
CA GLN A 228 -21.30 -33.05 -25.10
C GLN A 228 -20.42 -32.96 -23.84
N LYS A 229 -20.21 -31.75 -23.32
CA LYS A 229 -19.36 -31.48 -22.17
C LYS A 229 -19.98 -30.37 -21.30
N PRO A 230 -21.06 -30.68 -20.57
CA PRO A 230 -21.75 -29.69 -19.77
C PRO A 230 -20.88 -29.22 -18.62
N LEU A 231 -21.00 -27.94 -18.26
CA LEU A 231 -20.27 -27.33 -17.14
C LEU A 231 -21.14 -27.34 -15.89
N HIS A 232 -20.65 -27.99 -14.84
CA HIS A 232 -21.27 -27.96 -13.51
C HIS A 232 -20.55 -26.95 -12.62
N ILE A 233 -21.33 -26.11 -11.94
CA ILE A 233 -20.83 -25.12 -10.99
C ILE A 233 -21.51 -25.34 -9.65
N ARG A 234 -20.73 -25.54 -8.60
CA ARG A 234 -21.23 -25.72 -7.23
C ARG A 234 -20.74 -24.59 -6.34
N ILE A 235 -21.67 -23.92 -5.67
CA ILE A 235 -21.38 -22.93 -4.65
C ILE A 235 -21.73 -23.54 -3.29
N TYR A 236 -20.79 -23.54 -2.36
CA TYR A 236 -20.99 -24.12 -1.02
C TYR A 236 -20.15 -23.38 0.02
N ILE A 237 -20.45 -23.64 1.29
CA ILE A 237 -19.73 -23.06 2.42
C ILE A 237 -18.79 -24.12 2.98
N GLU A 238 -17.55 -23.71 3.22
CA GLU A 238 -16.52 -24.55 3.80
C GLU A 238 -15.80 -23.77 4.90
N GLY A 239 -16.18 -24.03 6.15
CA GLY A 239 -15.72 -23.24 7.29
C GLY A 239 -16.06 -21.75 7.12
N ASP A 240 -15.04 -20.89 7.17
CA ASP A 240 -15.20 -19.44 7.05
C ASP A 240 -15.10 -18.93 5.60
N TYR A 241 -15.30 -19.80 4.62
CA TYR A 241 -15.15 -19.49 3.20
C TYR A 241 -16.40 -19.85 2.40
N LEU A 242 -16.70 -19.01 1.41
CA LEU A 242 -17.64 -19.32 0.35
C LEU A 242 -16.82 -19.88 -0.82
N ALA A 243 -17.03 -21.15 -1.15
CA ALA A 243 -16.33 -21.88 -2.20
C ALA A 243 -17.16 -21.90 -3.48
N ILE A 244 -16.52 -21.57 -4.60
CA ILE A 244 -17.09 -21.63 -5.94
C ILE A 244 -16.26 -22.67 -6.70
N GLN A 245 -16.86 -23.80 -7.01
CA GLN A 245 -16.23 -24.93 -7.69
C GLN A 245 -16.85 -25.12 -9.07
N ASN A 246 -16.03 -25.44 -10.06
CA ASN A 246 -16.48 -25.86 -11.38
C ASN A 246 -15.65 -27.02 -11.91
N ASP A 247 -16.21 -27.76 -12.86
CA ASP A 247 -15.46 -28.77 -13.61
C ASP A 247 -14.25 -28.13 -14.32
N TYR A 248 -13.10 -28.78 -14.28
CA TYR A 248 -11.89 -28.30 -14.95
C TYR A 248 -11.89 -28.72 -16.43
N GLN A 249 -12.37 -27.84 -17.29
CA GLN A 249 -12.58 -28.11 -18.72
C GLN A 249 -11.97 -27.00 -19.58
N LYS A 250 -10.69 -26.70 -19.38
CA LYS A 250 -10.00 -25.55 -19.97
C LYS A 250 -10.22 -25.42 -21.50
N LYS A 251 -10.68 -24.26 -21.95
CA LYS A 251 -10.72 -23.90 -23.38
C LYS A 251 -9.32 -23.75 -23.95
N GLU A 252 -9.06 -24.35 -25.11
CA GLU A 252 -7.86 -24.10 -25.91
C GLU A 252 -8.05 -22.82 -26.73
N VAL A 253 -7.74 -21.65 -26.15
CA VAL A 253 -7.69 -20.39 -26.92
C VAL A 253 -6.42 -19.61 -26.59
N LEU A 254 -5.81 -19.09 -27.66
CA LEU A 254 -4.54 -18.37 -27.77
C LEU A 254 -4.49 -17.08 -26.92
N GLN A 255 -3.36 -16.90 -26.22
CA GLN A 255 -2.77 -15.64 -25.75
C GLN A 255 -3.74 -14.46 -25.45
N GLU A 256 -4.55 -14.57 -24.38
CA GLU A 256 -5.04 -13.39 -23.67
C GLU A 256 -4.57 -13.42 -22.22
N ARG A 257 -4.24 -12.24 -21.68
CA ARG A 257 -3.62 -12.05 -20.36
C ARG A 257 -4.38 -12.84 -19.28
N GLN A 258 -3.80 -13.96 -18.87
CA GLN A 258 -4.31 -14.79 -17.79
C GLN A 258 -4.43 -13.95 -16.51
N GLY A 259 -5.59 -14.01 -15.85
CA GLY A 259 -5.70 -13.67 -14.44
C GLY A 259 -6.18 -12.26 -14.08
N VAL A 260 -6.56 -11.38 -15.02
CA VAL A 260 -7.07 -10.04 -14.65
C VAL A 260 -8.29 -10.12 -13.73
N GLY A 261 -9.24 -11.03 -14.01
CA GLY A 261 -10.46 -11.20 -13.21
C GLY A 261 -10.19 -11.73 -11.81
N LEU A 262 -9.36 -12.78 -11.68
CA LEU A 262 -9.03 -13.37 -10.39
C LEU A 262 -8.12 -12.47 -9.55
N GLN A 263 -7.16 -11.79 -10.19
CA GLN A 263 -6.32 -10.80 -9.53
C GLN A 263 -7.15 -9.62 -9.02
N ASN A 264 -8.20 -9.21 -9.75
CA ASN A 264 -9.11 -8.17 -9.29
C ASN A 264 -9.80 -8.58 -7.97
N ILE A 265 -10.28 -9.83 -7.86
CA ILE A 265 -10.88 -10.34 -6.62
C ILE A 265 -9.86 -10.38 -5.48
N ILE A 266 -8.66 -10.92 -5.73
CA ILE A 266 -7.59 -10.99 -4.72
C ILE A 266 -7.24 -9.60 -4.21
N ASN A 267 -7.08 -8.62 -5.11
CA ASN A 267 -6.77 -7.25 -4.74
C ASN A 267 -7.90 -6.61 -3.93
N ARG A 268 -9.16 -6.83 -4.31
CA ARG A 268 -10.32 -6.30 -3.59
C ARG A 268 -10.44 -6.82 -2.17
N TYR A 269 -10.26 -8.12 -1.98
CA TYR A 269 -10.22 -8.71 -0.65
C TYR A 269 -9.01 -8.21 0.15
N GLY A 270 -7.84 -8.09 -0.48
CA GLY A 270 -6.62 -7.61 0.17
C GLY A 270 -6.65 -6.13 0.61
N ILE A 271 -7.62 -5.33 0.14
CA ILE A 271 -7.85 -3.96 0.64
C ILE A 271 -8.61 -3.98 1.98
N ILE A 272 -9.46 -4.99 2.19
CA ILE A 272 -10.45 -5.00 3.28
C ILE A 272 -10.07 -5.97 4.39
N THR A 273 -9.35 -7.06 4.07
CA THR A 273 -8.99 -8.10 5.04
C THR A 273 -7.60 -8.68 4.78
N ASN A 274 -6.97 -9.20 5.84
CA ASN A 274 -5.73 -9.98 5.72
C ASN A 274 -5.98 -11.43 5.32
N ARG A 275 -7.23 -11.89 5.34
CA ARG A 275 -7.61 -13.25 4.94
C ARG A 275 -7.48 -13.40 3.42
N LYS A 276 -6.72 -14.41 2.99
CA LYS A 276 -6.43 -14.61 1.56
C LYS A 276 -7.58 -15.36 0.88
N VAL A 277 -7.82 -14.99 -0.38
CA VAL A 277 -8.58 -15.80 -1.34
C VAL A 277 -7.74 -17.05 -1.67
N LEU A 278 -8.34 -18.23 -1.57
CA LEU A 278 -7.66 -19.51 -1.82
C LEU A 278 -8.08 -20.04 -3.19
N ILE A 279 -7.14 -20.64 -3.90
CA ILE A 279 -7.36 -21.22 -5.23
C ILE A 279 -6.84 -22.65 -5.17
N GLU A 280 -7.72 -23.60 -5.46
CA GLU A 280 -7.45 -25.02 -5.46
C GLU A 280 -7.80 -25.60 -6.84
N GLN A 281 -6.88 -26.35 -7.42
CA GLN A 281 -7.08 -26.99 -8.72
C GLN A 281 -6.63 -28.44 -8.64
N ASN A 282 -7.46 -29.35 -9.15
CA ASN A 282 -7.09 -30.73 -9.42
C ASN A 282 -7.45 -31.09 -10.86
N GLU A 283 -7.27 -32.36 -11.25
CA GLU A 283 -7.50 -32.81 -12.63
C GLU A 283 -8.96 -32.68 -13.08
N GLN A 284 -9.91 -32.67 -12.14
CA GLN A 284 -11.35 -32.70 -12.42
C GLN A 284 -12.06 -31.38 -12.11
N THR A 285 -11.53 -30.57 -11.19
CA THR A 285 -12.22 -29.41 -10.63
C THR A 285 -11.27 -28.24 -10.40
N PHE A 286 -11.83 -27.04 -10.49
CA PHE A 286 -11.21 -25.78 -10.12
C PHE A 286 -12.08 -25.08 -9.09
N THR A 287 -11.51 -24.71 -7.94
CA THR A 287 -12.22 -24.14 -6.81
C THR A 287 -11.58 -22.83 -6.38
N VAL A 288 -12.37 -21.78 -6.23
CA VAL A 288 -11.94 -20.51 -5.62
C VAL A 288 -12.72 -20.30 -4.34
N LYS A 289 -12.02 -20.08 -3.23
CA LYS A 289 -12.61 -19.86 -1.90
C LYS A 289 -12.38 -18.41 -1.48
N ILE A 290 -13.47 -17.66 -1.31
CA ILE A 290 -13.44 -16.28 -0.82
C ILE A 290 -13.83 -16.24 0.67
N PRO A 291 -13.14 -15.45 1.50
CA PRO A 291 -13.43 -15.41 2.94
C PRO A 291 -14.79 -14.75 3.20
N ILE A 292 -15.59 -15.37 4.04
CA ILE A 292 -16.82 -14.80 4.60
C ILE A 292 -16.40 -13.83 5.71
N LEU A 293 -16.87 -12.58 5.60
CA LEU A 293 -16.56 -11.48 6.51
C LEU A 293 -17.78 -11.16 7.39
N THR A 294 -17.56 -10.42 8.47
CA THR A 294 -18.64 -9.78 9.24
C THR A 294 -18.35 -8.32 9.46
N LYS A 295 -19.41 -7.53 9.71
CA LYS A 295 -19.29 -6.09 9.97
C LYS A 295 -18.32 -5.81 11.14
N GLN A 296 -18.30 -6.66 12.16
CA GLN A 296 -17.39 -6.51 13.30
C GLN A 296 -15.92 -6.78 12.94
N ILE A 297 -15.64 -7.86 12.18
CA ILE A 297 -14.27 -8.18 11.75
C ILE A 297 -13.74 -7.10 10.81
N SER A 298 -14.55 -6.63 9.86
CA SER A 298 -14.15 -5.53 8.97
C SER A 298 -13.90 -4.24 9.73
N ILE A 299 -14.77 -3.86 10.68
CA ILE A 299 -14.55 -2.67 11.51
C ILE A 299 -13.25 -2.79 12.31
N MET A 300 -12.95 -3.96 12.89
CA MET A 300 -11.73 -4.16 13.68
C MET A 300 -10.46 -4.09 12.81
N GLU A 301 -10.45 -4.71 11.63
CA GLU A 301 -9.32 -4.66 10.71
C GLU A 301 -9.14 -3.24 10.12
N THR A 302 -10.23 -2.57 9.75
CA THR A 302 -10.22 -1.18 9.28
C THR A 302 -9.78 -0.21 10.38
N ALA A 303 -10.23 -0.38 11.62
CA ALA A 303 -9.79 0.41 12.77
C ALA A 303 -8.30 0.21 13.03
N THR A 304 -7.81 -1.03 13.02
CA THR A 304 -6.39 -1.35 13.15
C THR A 304 -5.56 -0.69 12.05
N TYR A 305 -6.05 -0.68 10.80
CA TYR A 305 -5.40 -0.01 9.68
C TYR A 305 -5.41 1.53 9.82
N ASN A 306 -6.54 2.11 10.25
CA ASN A 306 -6.66 3.55 10.49
C ASN A 306 -5.76 4.01 11.64
N ASP A 307 -5.67 3.24 12.72
CA ASP A 307 -4.79 3.52 13.86
C ASP A 307 -3.31 3.47 13.45
N ASN A 308 -2.92 2.50 12.63
CA ASN A 308 -1.57 2.48 12.05
C ASN A 308 -1.31 3.73 11.20
N THR A 309 -2.28 4.15 10.38
CA THR A 309 -2.18 5.37 9.56
C THR A 309 -2.15 6.65 10.42
N ALA A 310 -2.91 6.70 11.50
CA ALA A 310 -2.89 7.79 12.47
C ALA A 310 -1.56 7.85 13.23
N TYR A 311 -1.01 6.70 13.62
CA TYR A 311 0.33 6.58 14.21
C TYR A 311 1.42 7.11 13.27
N PHE A 312 1.40 6.73 11.99
CA PHE A 312 2.36 7.25 11.01
C PHE A 312 2.26 8.77 10.82
N ARG A 313 1.03 9.32 10.80
CA ARG A 313 0.80 10.77 10.75
C ARG A 313 1.32 11.48 11.99
N ALA A 314 1.05 10.94 13.18
CA ALA A 314 1.55 11.47 14.45
C ALA A 314 3.09 11.45 14.50
N LYS A 315 3.71 10.34 14.08
CA LYS A 315 5.16 10.21 14.00
C LYS A 315 5.80 11.24 13.06
N LYS A 316 5.22 11.45 11.87
CA LYS A 316 5.68 12.46 10.92
C LYS A 316 5.60 13.87 11.52
N ARG A 317 4.52 14.19 12.21
CA ARG A 317 4.36 15.49 12.90
C ARG A 317 5.41 15.68 14.00
N VAL A 318 5.73 14.62 14.75
CA VAL A 318 6.81 14.65 15.75
C VAL A 318 8.19 14.86 15.10
N GLU A 319 8.45 14.25 13.94
CA GLU A 319 9.70 14.48 13.19
C GLU A 319 9.82 15.93 12.68
N GLU A 320 8.75 16.51 12.16
CA GLU A 320 8.72 17.91 11.72
C GLU A 320 8.89 18.89 12.89
N LEU A 321 8.27 18.62 14.04
CA LEU A 321 8.47 19.37 15.29
C LEU A 321 9.93 19.31 15.75
N LYS A 322 10.53 18.11 15.80
CA LYS A 322 11.95 17.94 16.16
C LYS A 322 12.86 18.72 15.21
N GLY A 323 12.59 18.69 13.91
CA GLY A 323 13.33 19.46 12.91
C GLY A 323 13.20 20.98 13.10
N PHE A 324 12.00 21.47 13.46
CA PHE A 324 11.78 22.88 13.76
C PHE A 324 12.57 23.33 15.00
N TYR A 325 12.42 22.62 16.12
CA TYR A 325 13.11 22.99 17.36
C TYR A 325 14.63 22.86 17.24
N GLY A 326 15.15 21.87 16.50
CA GLY A 326 16.58 21.76 16.21
C GLY A 326 17.13 22.98 15.46
N ASN A 327 16.40 23.47 14.45
CA ASN A 327 16.77 24.68 13.73
C ASN A 327 16.63 25.96 14.57
N LEU A 328 15.57 26.05 15.39
CA LEU A 328 15.36 27.18 16.29
C LEU A 328 16.51 27.30 17.31
N ILE A 329 16.89 26.19 17.95
CA ILE A 329 18.01 26.16 18.90
C ILE A 329 19.31 26.56 18.20
N SER A 330 19.57 25.99 17.01
CA SER A 330 20.77 26.31 16.23
C SER A 330 20.84 27.80 15.88
N TYR A 331 19.71 28.39 15.48
CA TYR A 331 19.61 29.83 15.21
C TYR A 331 19.91 30.66 16.46
N CYS A 332 19.32 30.30 17.61
CA CYS A 332 19.54 30.99 18.88
C CYS A 332 20.98 30.85 19.43
N CYS A 333 21.71 29.79 19.09
CA CYS A 333 23.10 29.62 19.51
C CYS A 333 24.10 30.28 18.55
N VAL A 334 23.90 30.14 17.24
CA VAL A 334 24.88 30.57 16.23
C VAL A 334 24.81 32.07 15.95
N ILE A 335 23.60 32.66 15.88
CA ILE A 335 23.45 34.08 15.55
C ILE A 335 24.14 34.99 16.60
N PRO A 336 24.02 34.76 17.92
CA PRO A 336 24.76 35.55 18.91
C PRO A 336 26.28 35.47 18.75
N VAL A 337 26.82 34.31 18.37
CA VAL A 337 28.26 34.15 18.10
C VAL A 337 28.67 34.95 16.87
N LEU A 338 27.88 34.92 15.79
CA LEU A 338 28.16 35.72 14.60
C LEU A 338 28.07 37.22 14.88
N ILE A 339 27.11 37.65 15.71
CA ILE A 339 27.01 39.05 16.19
C ILE A 339 28.29 39.42 16.95
N PHE A 340 28.72 38.59 17.89
CA PHE A 340 29.93 38.84 18.68
C PHE A 340 31.18 38.97 17.79
N ILE A 341 31.37 38.03 16.86
CA ILE A 341 32.50 38.05 15.91
C ILE A 341 32.45 39.32 15.06
N ASN A 342 31.29 39.64 14.49
CA ASN A 342 31.18 40.79 13.61
C ASN A 342 31.47 42.10 14.34
N LEU A 343 30.91 42.30 15.53
CA LEU A 343 31.12 43.52 16.32
C LEU A 343 32.55 43.64 16.88
N THR A 344 33.24 42.51 17.08
CA THR A 344 34.63 42.50 17.60
C THR A 344 35.66 42.80 16.52
N TYR A 345 35.50 42.22 15.32
CA TYR A 345 36.51 42.29 14.26
C TYR A 345 36.20 43.28 13.14
N MET A 346 34.91 43.58 12.89
CA MET A 346 34.49 44.50 11.81
C MET A 346 33.25 45.32 12.22
N PRO A 347 33.36 46.22 13.23
CA PRO A 347 32.21 46.96 13.77
C PRO A 347 31.60 47.96 12.78
N GLU A 348 32.39 48.44 11.82
CA GLU A 348 31.99 49.40 10.77
C GLU A 348 30.89 48.83 9.84
N PHE A 349 30.79 47.51 9.69
CA PHE A 349 29.82 46.86 8.81
C PHE A 349 29.18 45.63 9.44
N GLN A 350 27.88 45.73 9.74
CA GLN A 350 27.10 44.71 10.44
C GLN A 350 26.55 43.62 9.51
N TRP A 351 27.43 42.82 8.91
CA TRP A 351 27.04 41.74 8.01
C TRP A 351 26.21 40.63 8.68
N PHE A 352 26.22 40.51 10.02
CA PHE A 352 25.41 39.51 10.72
C PHE A 352 23.91 39.63 10.41
N TRP A 353 23.42 40.83 10.05
CA TRP A 353 22.02 41.06 9.68
C TRP A 353 21.57 40.22 8.49
N PHE A 354 22.42 40.00 7.49
CA PHE A 354 22.09 39.18 6.32
C PHE A 354 21.93 37.70 6.72
N SER A 355 22.77 37.21 7.62
CA SER A 355 22.71 35.84 8.13
C SER A 355 21.49 35.63 9.03
N ALA A 356 21.22 36.57 9.93
CA ALA A 356 20.05 36.54 10.82
C ALA A 356 18.74 36.62 10.01
N ALA A 357 18.62 37.56 9.07
CA ALA A 357 17.41 37.71 8.27
C ALA A 357 17.17 36.51 7.34
N GLY A 358 18.20 36.03 6.65
CA GLY A 358 18.09 34.91 5.71
C GLY A 358 17.70 33.60 6.42
N TRP A 359 18.39 33.27 7.52
CA TRP A 359 18.09 32.05 8.27
C TRP A 359 16.78 32.18 9.06
N GLY A 360 16.51 33.37 9.61
CA GLY A 360 15.26 33.69 10.30
C GLY A 360 14.04 33.50 9.39
N PHE A 361 14.13 33.90 8.12
CA PHE A 361 13.07 33.65 7.13
C PHE A 361 12.83 32.16 6.88
N GLY A 362 13.90 31.34 6.78
CA GLY A 362 13.75 29.89 6.67
C GLY A 362 13.06 29.27 7.89
N LEU A 363 13.37 29.78 9.08
CA LEU A 363 12.77 29.34 10.34
C LEU A 363 11.28 29.72 10.44
N THR A 364 10.90 30.92 10.02
CA THR A 364 9.49 31.34 9.99
C THR A 364 8.67 30.54 8.99
N MET A 365 9.20 30.25 7.80
CA MET A 365 8.54 29.37 6.83
C MET A 365 8.35 27.95 7.37
N HIS A 366 9.33 27.42 8.09
CA HIS A 366 9.20 26.12 8.75
C HIS A 366 8.16 26.15 9.88
N ALA A 367 8.12 27.23 10.67
CA ALA A 367 7.10 27.44 11.70
C ALA A 367 5.69 27.49 11.09
N LEU A 368 5.50 28.20 9.98
CA LEU A 368 4.22 28.26 9.27
C LEU A 368 3.80 26.88 8.73
N LYS A 369 4.75 26.07 8.27
CA LYS A 369 4.45 24.70 7.84
C LYS A 369 4.02 23.79 9.00
N VAL A 370 4.67 23.90 10.17
CA VAL A 370 4.44 23.01 11.32
C VAL A 370 3.25 23.45 12.18
N PHE A 371 3.07 24.76 12.36
CA PHE A 371 2.08 25.35 13.27
C PHE A 371 1.00 26.18 12.55
N GLY A 372 1.13 26.42 11.25
CA GLY A 372 0.21 27.27 10.50
C GLY A 372 -1.20 26.67 10.36
N TYR A 373 -2.15 27.57 10.14
CA TYR A 373 -3.60 27.29 10.11
C TYR A 373 -4.02 26.24 9.07
N SER A 374 -3.25 26.07 7.98
CA SER A 374 -3.52 25.08 6.92
C SER A 374 -3.48 23.65 7.43
N SER A 375 -2.54 23.28 8.31
CA SER A 375 -2.43 21.90 8.80
C SER A 375 -3.59 21.53 9.74
N ASN A 376 -4.01 22.45 10.61
CA ASN A 376 -5.18 22.24 11.48
C ASN A 376 -6.51 22.27 10.71
N TRP A 377 -6.62 23.06 9.63
CA TRP A 377 -7.80 23.04 8.75
C TRP A 377 -7.89 21.72 7.98
N GLU A 378 -6.78 21.24 7.39
CA GLU A 378 -6.71 19.94 6.72
C GLU A 378 -7.08 18.82 7.68
N GLU A 379 -6.55 18.84 8.90
CA GLU A 379 -6.82 17.84 9.93
C GLU A 379 -8.29 17.85 10.37
N ARG A 380 -8.89 19.03 10.55
CA ARG A 380 -10.33 19.18 10.81
C ARG A 380 -11.17 18.70 9.63
N LYS A 381 -10.75 18.98 8.39
CA LYS A 381 -11.52 18.58 7.19
C LYS A 381 -11.43 17.09 6.93
N ILE A 382 -10.28 16.48 7.17
CA ILE A 382 -10.08 15.03 7.13
C ILE A 382 -10.92 14.36 8.22
N GLN A 383 -10.91 14.87 9.46
CA GLN A 383 -11.78 14.35 10.53
C GLN A 383 -13.27 14.52 10.20
N GLU A 384 -13.67 15.62 9.57
CA GLU A 384 -15.05 15.82 9.14
C GLU A 384 -15.48 14.84 8.04
N ILE A 385 -14.59 14.54 7.08
CA ILE A 385 -14.83 13.54 6.03
C ILE A 385 -14.93 12.14 6.64
N LEU A 386 -13.96 11.75 7.48
CA LEU A 386 -13.97 10.46 8.18
C LEU A 386 -15.21 10.29 9.05
N ARG A 387 -15.62 11.33 9.80
CA ARG A 387 -16.84 11.29 10.62
C ARG A 387 -18.12 11.23 9.77
N LYS A 388 -18.13 11.82 8.57
CA LYS A 388 -19.24 11.70 7.62
C LYS A 388 -19.32 10.31 6.99
N GLU A 389 -18.19 9.65 6.78
CA GLU A 389 -18.12 8.24 6.37
C GLU A 389 -18.60 7.33 7.51
N ASP A 390 -18.08 7.47 8.72
CA ASP A 390 -18.54 6.69 9.89
C ASP A 390 -20.03 6.89 10.20
N ASN A 391 -20.54 8.13 10.12
CA ASN A 391 -21.97 8.39 10.31
C ASN A 391 -22.84 7.83 9.17
N LYS A 392 -22.32 7.60 7.97
CA LYS A 392 -23.04 6.84 6.95
C LYS A 392 -23.13 5.34 7.28
N HIS A 393 -22.21 4.82 8.10
CA HIS A 393 -22.16 3.40 8.51
C HIS A 393 -22.96 3.07 9.78
N THR A 394 -23.29 4.08 10.60
CA THR A 394 -24.06 3.92 11.85
C THR A 394 -25.57 4.13 11.69
N TRP A 395 -26.02 4.87 10.67
CA TRP A 395 -27.43 4.98 10.32
C TRP A 395 -27.80 4.02 9.18
N LYS A 396 -27.79 2.72 9.46
CA LYS A 396 -28.53 1.68 8.71
C LYS A 396 -28.57 0.38 9.47
#